data_AF-A0A959XX30-F1
#
_entry.id   AF-A0A959XX30-F1
#
_cell.length_a   1.000
_cell.length_b   1.000
_cell.length_c   1.000
_cell.angle_alpha   90.00
_cell.angle_beta   90.00
_cell.angle_gamma   90.00
#
_symmetry.space_group_name_H-M   'P 1'
#
loop_
_entity.id
_entity.type
_entity.pdbx_description
1 polymer ?
#
loop_
_entity_poly.entity_id
_entity_poly.type
_entity_poly.pdbx_seq_one_letter_code
_entity_poly.pdbx_strand_id
1 'polypeptide(L)'
;MPRILFIASHREGRSPTQRFRFEQYFGHLRRNGMECVLSPLVSEADDRILYSPGNLRRKALFVWRSIGKRRAEVAQLKDFDLVYVSREALMSRSTFFER
;
A
#
# COMPACT_ATOMS: atom_id res chain seq x y z
N MET A 1 0.13 22.60 -1.37
CA MET A 1 0.50 21.81 -0.18
C MET A 1 1.16 20.55 -0.69
N PRO A 2 2.38 20.19 -0.25
CA PRO A 2 3.06 19.00 -0.75
C PRO A 2 2.22 17.74 -0.54
N ARG A 3 2.10 16.91 -1.58
CA ARG A 3 1.28 15.69 -1.55
C ARG A 3 2.19 14.47 -1.54
N ILE A 4 2.02 13.62 -0.55
CA ILE A 4 2.84 12.43 -0.34
C ILE A 4 1.95 11.19 -0.51
N LEU A 5 2.31 10.35 -1.47
CA LEU A 5 1.69 9.04 -1.67
C LEU A 5 2.42 7.97 -0.86
N PHE A 6 1.75 7.39 0.12
CA PHE A 6 2.23 6.24 0.88
C PHE A 6 1.71 4.95 0.25
N ILE A 7 2.62 4.19 -0.34
CA ILE A 7 2.39 2.85 -0.87
C ILE A 7 2.65 1.84 0.25
N ALA A 8 1.61 1.10 0.63
CA ALA A 8 1.72 0.08 1.67
C ALA A 8 0.80 -1.12 1.40
N SER A 9 1.04 -2.20 2.13
CA SER A 9 0.24 -3.42 2.01
C SER A 9 -1.11 -3.28 2.70
N HIS A 10 -1.17 -2.76 3.92
CA HIS A 10 -2.40 -2.80 4.72
C HIS A 10 -3.05 -1.41 4.87
N ARG A 11 -4.36 -1.39 5.12
CA ARG A 11 -5.09 -0.18 5.53
C ARG A 11 -4.51 0.42 6.81
N GLU A 12 -4.74 1.71 7.00
CA GLU A 12 -4.32 2.46 8.19
C GLU A 12 -4.75 1.74 9.48
N GLY A 13 -3.87 1.68 10.47
CA GLY A 13 -4.16 1.07 11.77
C GLY A 13 -4.16 -0.46 11.80
N ARG A 14 -4.03 -1.15 10.65
CA ARG A 14 -4.11 -2.63 10.61
C ARG A 14 -2.81 -3.35 10.95
N SER A 15 -1.66 -2.78 10.59
CA SER A 15 -0.34 -3.40 10.78
C SER A 15 0.51 -2.62 11.78
N PRO A 16 0.92 -3.23 12.91
CA PRO A 16 1.80 -2.57 13.88
C PRO A 16 3.14 -2.13 13.27
N THR A 17 3.71 -2.97 12.38
CA THR A 17 4.96 -2.64 11.68
C THR A 17 4.80 -1.42 10.77
N GLN A 18 3.65 -1.30 10.10
CA GLN A 18 3.32 -0.15 9.27
C GLN A 18 3.18 1.13 10.11
N ARG A 19 2.45 1.01 11.23
CA ARG A 19 2.19 2.11 12.15
C ARG A 19 3.47 2.75 12.67
N PHE A 20 4.42 1.93 13.08
CA PHE A 20 5.71 2.40 13.59
C PHE A 20 6.63 2.94 12.49
N ARG A 21 6.52 2.46 11.25
CA ARG A 21 7.38 2.93 10.16
C ARG A 21 6.97 4.30 9.62
N PHE A 22 5.67 4.55 9.45
CA PHE A 22 5.24 5.82 8.88
C PHE A 22 3.91 6.40 9.41
N GLU A 23 2.91 5.58 9.78
CA GLU A 23 1.58 6.15 10.10
C GLU A 23 1.62 7.09 11.32
N GLN A 24 2.48 6.78 12.31
CA GLN A 24 2.64 7.63 13.49
C GLN A 24 3.04 9.08 13.15
N TYR A 25 3.67 9.30 12.00
CA TYR A 25 4.10 10.63 11.56
C TYR A 25 3.01 11.38 10.79
N PHE A 26 1.92 10.74 10.35
CA PHE A 26 0.86 11.41 9.59
C PHE A 26 0.31 12.65 10.30
N GLY A 27 0.10 12.58 11.62
CA GLY A 27 -0.35 13.72 12.39
C GLY A 27 0.64 14.89 12.38
N HIS A 28 1.94 14.60 12.51
CA HIS A 28 2.99 15.62 12.43
C HIS A 28 3.09 16.21 11.01
N LEU A 29 3.08 15.38 9.98
CA LEU A 29 3.18 15.82 8.58
C LEU A 29 1.99 16.71 8.18
N ARG A 30 0.77 16.31 8.52
CA ARG A 30 -0.45 17.08 8.26
C ARG A 30 -0.43 18.45 8.96
N ARG A 31 0.02 18.51 10.21
CA ARG A 31 0.19 19.78 10.94
C ARG A 31 1.22 20.73 10.30
N ASN A 32 2.19 20.19 9.56
CA ASN A 32 3.19 20.97 8.83
C ASN A 32 2.78 21.22 7.36
N GLY A 33 1.49 21.12 7.02
CA GLY A 33 0.97 21.49 5.72
C GLY A 33 1.19 20.47 4.60
N MET A 34 1.51 19.21 4.95
CA MET A 34 1.64 18.11 3.98
C MET A 34 0.36 17.27 3.91
N GLU A 35 -0.06 16.91 2.70
CA GLU A 35 -1.14 15.96 2.48
C GLU A 35 -0.57 14.53 2.45
N CYS A 36 -1.05 13.66 3.33
CA CYS A 36 -0.63 12.26 3.38
C CYS A 36 -1.75 11.36 2.83
N VAL A 37 -1.52 10.79 1.64
CA VAL A 37 -2.44 9.88 0.96
C VAL A 37 -1.95 8.44 1.12
N LEU A 38 -2.69 7.61 1.84
CA LEU A 38 -2.37 6.19 1.97
C LEU A 38 -3.07 5.38 0.88
N SER A 39 -2.28 4.62 0.12
CA SER A 39 -2.79 3.63 -0.83
C SER A 39 -2.44 2.20 -0.38
N PRO A 40 -3.37 1.51 0.29
CA PRO A 40 -3.20 0.13 0.71
C PRO A 40 -3.52 -0.87 -0.41
N LEU A 41 -2.80 -1.98 -0.52
CA LEU A 41 -3.18 -3.09 -1.42
C LEU A 41 -4.34 -3.93 -0.87
N VAL A 42 -4.31 -4.19 0.44
CA VAL A 42 -5.18 -5.10 1.17
C VAL A 42 -6.33 -4.30 1.78
N SER A 43 -7.54 -4.52 1.25
CA SER A 43 -8.77 -4.05 1.87
C SER A 43 -9.18 -4.97 3.02
N GLU A 44 -10.18 -4.55 3.80
CA GLU A 44 -10.74 -5.40 4.86
C GLU A 44 -11.32 -6.72 4.35
N ALA A 45 -11.94 -6.72 3.16
CA ALA A 45 -12.47 -7.94 2.56
C ALA A 45 -11.33 -8.90 2.13
N ASP A 46 -10.21 -8.34 1.64
CA ASP A 46 -9.07 -9.15 1.23
C ASP A 46 -8.38 -9.77 2.43
N ASP A 47 -8.29 -9.07 3.57
CA ASP A 47 -7.76 -9.64 4.82
C ASP A 47 -8.45 -10.97 5.13
N ARG A 48 -9.79 -11.00 5.09
CA ARG A 48 -10.57 -12.22 5.38
C ARG A 48 -10.22 -13.36 4.41
N ILE A 49 -10.02 -13.04 3.14
CA ILE A 49 -9.66 -14.02 2.10
C ILE A 49 -8.21 -14.49 2.25
N LEU A 50 -7.27 -13.56 2.46
CA LEU A 50 -5.83 -13.84 2.53
C LEU A 50 -5.49 -14.72 3.73
N TYR A 51 -6.09 -14.44 4.89
CA TYR A 51 -5.88 -15.19 6.13
C TYR A 51 -6.73 -16.47 6.22
N SER A 52 -7.68 -16.68 5.29
CA SER A 52 -8.39 -17.96 5.21
C SER A 52 -7.53 -19.07 4.58
N PRO A 53 -7.65 -20.32 5.05
CA PRO A 53 -7.03 -21.46 4.39
C PRO A 53 -7.63 -21.65 2.99
N GLY A 54 -6.81 -22.09 2.02
CA GLY A 54 -7.25 -22.29 0.63
C GLY A 54 -7.50 -21.00 -0.15
N ASN A 55 -8.59 -20.94 -0.91
CA ASN A 55 -9.03 -19.79 -1.71
C ASN A 55 -8.06 -19.30 -2.80
N LEU A 56 -7.32 -20.22 -3.44
CA LEU A 56 -6.31 -19.89 -4.46
C LEU A 56 -6.83 -18.97 -5.58
N ARG A 57 -8.05 -19.22 -6.10
CA ARG A 57 -8.65 -18.37 -7.15
C ARG A 57 -8.86 -16.92 -6.69
N ARG A 58 -9.37 -16.73 -5.47
CA ARG A 58 -9.59 -15.40 -4.90
C ARG A 58 -8.25 -14.71 -4.57
N LYS A 59 -7.26 -15.47 -4.12
CA LYS A 59 -5.89 -14.97 -3.89
C LYS A 59 -5.21 -14.56 -5.20
N ALA A 60 -5.38 -15.31 -6.28
CA ALA A 60 -4.89 -14.94 -7.61
C ALA A 60 -5.57 -13.67 -8.11
N LEU A 61 -6.90 -13.56 -7.98
CA LEU A 61 -7.65 -12.35 -8.34
C LEU A 61 -7.18 -11.13 -7.55
N PHE A 62 -6.88 -11.29 -6.26
CA PHE A 62 -6.29 -10.24 -5.43
C PHE A 62 -4.96 -9.72 -5.99
N VAL A 63 -4.06 -10.62 -6.43
CA VAL A 63 -2.77 -10.24 -7.04
C VAL A 63 -3.00 -9.46 -8.34
N TRP A 64 -3.88 -9.95 -9.21
CA TRP A 64 -4.21 -9.25 -10.47
C TRP A 64 -4.78 -7.86 -10.22
N ARG A 65 -5.70 -7.72 -9.26
CA ARG A 65 -6.26 -6.42 -8.87
C ARG A 65 -5.20 -5.50 -8.28
N SER A 66 -4.26 -6.04 -7.51
CA SER A 66 -3.12 -5.28 -6.96
C SER A 66 -2.22 -4.71 -8.07
N ILE A 67 -1.93 -5.52 -9.09
CA ILE A 67 -1.17 -5.07 -10.28
C ILE A 67 -1.94 -3.98 -11.02
N GLY A 68 -3.24 -4.19 -11.28
CA GLY A 68 -4.09 -3.21 -11.94
C GLY A 68 -4.13 -1.87 -11.20
N LYS A 69 -4.31 -1.92 -9.87
CA LYS A 69 -4.28 -0.74 -9.00
C LYS A 69 -2.95 0.01 -9.11
N ARG A 70 -1.82 -0.68 -9.01
CA ARG A 70 -0.49 -0.02 -9.09
C ARG A 70 -0.23 0.58 -10.47
N ARG A 71 -0.65 -0.10 -11.55
CA ARG A 71 -0.55 0.47 -12.90
C ARG A 71 -1.39 1.74 -13.05
N ALA A 72 -2.59 1.77 -12.50
CA ALA A 72 -3.43 2.97 -12.52
C ALA A 72 -2.81 4.14 -11.73
N GLU A 73 -2.20 3.85 -10.58
CA GLU A 73 -1.52 4.87 -9.77
C GLU A 73 -0.25 5.41 -10.43
N VAL A 74 0.48 4.58 -11.19
CA VAL A 74 1.63 5.03 -11.99
C VAL A 74 1.23 6.20 -12.91
N ALA A 75 0.04 6.16 -13.50
CA ALA A 75 -0.47 7.24 -14.34
C ALA A 75 -0.79 8.54 -13.57
N GLN A 76 -0.95 8.45 -12.26
CA GLN A 76 -1.30 9.56 -11.35
C GLN A 76 -0.10 10.05 -10.52
N LEU A 77 1.09 9.45 -10.66
CA LEU A 77 2.26 9.80 -9.84
C LEU A 77 2.68 11.27 -9.99
N LYS A 78 2.41 11.87 -11.15
CA LYS A 78 2.69 13.30 -11.42
C LYS A 78 1.93 14.26 -10.50
N ASP A 79 0.87 13.79 -9.84
CA ASP A 79 0.06 14.58 -8.92
C ASP A 79 0.63 14.60 -7.49
N PHE A 80 1.75 13.89 -7.26
CA PHE A 80 2.43 13.77 -5.97
C PHE A 80 3.86 14.29 -6.04
N ASP A 81 4.28 15.02 -5.01
CA ASP A 81 5.64 15.53 -4.87
C ASP A 81 6.60 14.45 -4.34
N LEU A 82 6.07 13.48 -3.58
CA LEU A 82 6.83 12.40 -2.97
C LEU A 82 6.04 11.10 -2.96
N VAL A 83 6.72 9.99 -3.24
CA VAL A 83 6.17 8.64 -3.14
C VAL A 83 7.00 7.84 -2.15
N TYR A 84 6.37 7.43 -1.06
CA TYR A 84 6.97 6.58 -0.04
C TYR A 84 6.51 5.14 -0.21
N VAL A 85 7.44 4.21 -0.44
CA VAL A 85 7.13 2.77 -0.58
C VAL A 85 7.52 2.02 0.69
N SER A 86 6.54 1.50 1.41
CA SER A 86 6.76 0.69 2.60
C SER A 86 6.90 -0.79 2.23
N ARG A 87 8.13 -1.30 2.29
CA ARG A 87 8.52 -2.71 2.02
C ARG A 87 8.38 -3.14 0.57
N GLU A 88 7.17 -3.09 0.02
CA GLU A 88 6.88 -3.57 -1.32
C GLU A 88 5.67 -2.84 -1.91
N ALA A 89 5.65 -2.66 -3.24
CA ALA A 89 4.53 -2.08 -3.96
C ALA A 89 3.54 -3.14 -4.48
N LEU A 90 3.96 -4.40 -4.54
CA LEU A 90 3.18 -5.56 -5.00
C LEU A 90 3.43 -6.74 -4.07
N MET A 91 2.37 -7.37 -3.57
CA MET A 91 2.44 -8.60 -2.75
C MET A 91 2.62 -9.85 -3.62
N SER A 92 3.58 -9.83 -4.56
CA SER A 92 3.88 -10.98 -5.41
C SER A 92 4.81 -11.99 -4.72
N ARG A 93 5.54 -11.57 -3.66
CA ARG A 93 6.64 -12.33 -3.02
C ARG A 93 7.66 -12.86 -4.03
N SER A 94 7.79 -12.20 -5.19
CA SER A 94 8.75 -12.59 -6.20
C SER A 94 10.16 -12.24 -5.74
N THR A 95 11.08 -13.20 -5.84
CA THR A 95 12.52 -12.98 -5.58
C THR A 95 13.26 -12.50 -6.84
N PHE A 96 12.55 -12.11 -7.90
CA PHE A 96 13.15 -11.68 -9.16
C PHE A 96 14.11 -10.49 -8.98
N PHE A 97 13.81 -9.58 -8.04
CA PHE A 97 14.63 -8.41 -7.74
C PHE A 97 15.72 -8.66 -6.68
N GLU A 98 15.81 -9.88 -6.15
CA GLU A 98 16.83 -10.27 -5.16
C GLU A 98 18.03 -11.00 -5.81
N ARG A 99 18.08 -11.02 -7.15
CA ARG A 99 19.17 -11.56 -7.97
C ARG A 99 19.95 -10.41 -8.60
#